data_AF-A0A9X2KBJ2-F1
#
_entry.id   AF-A0A9X2KBJ2-F1
#
_cell.length_a   1.000
_cell.length_b   1.000
_cell.length_c   1.000
_cell.angle_alpha   90.00
_cell.angle_beta   90.00
_cell.angle_gamma   90.00
#
_symmetry.space_group_name_H-M   'P 1'
#
loop_
_entity.id
_entity.type
_entity.pdbx_description
1 polymer ?
#
loop_
_entity_poly.entity_id
_entity_poly.type
_entity_poly.pdbx_seq_one_letter_code
_entity_poly.pdbx_strand_id
1 'polypeptide(L)'
;MIKRLGLAAAALLSLLVSMLIVPAPAHAAVGLRVSGTRIMEANGNAFVMRGVSHAHTWYTNQTGSFADIKALRANTVRVVLSGGRWTPNSASDVANVVSLCRQNRLICVLENHDTTGYGEQSGAYTLDQAVDYWNSVRSALTGTEDFIIVNIGNEPYGNNNVSAWTAATTNAITRMRTLGFQHMLMVDAPNWGQDWQFTMRDNARTVAAADTQKNTVFSVHMYGVFDTAAEITAYLDAFQTAGLPLVIGEFGHNHSDGNPDEDTIMAQAVSRGLGYIGWSWSGNGGGVEYLDMVTNFSPTALTSWGQRIFNGANGITATSREATFFSGGGTDTTAPTTPGTPSSSGVTSTGATLTWAASTDAGGSGLAGYDVYREQGSTDPLLGSSTTNSINLTGLTPATQYQVYVRARDGASNQSTASATTTFTTTSGGGNGGCTAAGTVQSQWGGGYVVQPVTVTNTGTSGITGWTVTFTLPAGHTLAGSWNAAVTTRGQTVTARNAGYNGNVAAGGNTSFGFQVTRPGGNTATVGSYTCAAS
;
A
#
# COMPACT_ATOMS: atom_id res chain seq x y z
N MET A 1 -40.49 -36.63 -48.23
CA MET A 1 -39.78 -37.06 -47.01
C MET A 1 -38.50 -36.26 -46.71
N ILE A 2 -38.35 -35.00 -47.19
CA ILE A 2 -37.10 -34.21 -47.03
C ILE A 2 -37.33 -32.85 -46.30
N LYS A 3 -38.57 -32.40 -46.11
CA LYS A 3 -38.86 -31.11 -45.43
C LYS A 3 -39.12 -31.19 -43.92
N ARG A 4 -39.01 -32.37 -43.28
CA ARG A 4 -39.26 -32.53 -41.84
C ARG A 4 -38.00 -32.83 -41.00
N LEU A 5 -36.83 -33.03 -41.61
CA LEU A 5 -35.56 -33.20 -40.88
C LEU A 5 -34.80 -31.89 -40.61
N GLY A 6 -35.06 -30.82 -41.35
CA GLY A 6 -34.35 -29.54 -41.17
C GLY A 6 -34.75 -28.75 -39.91
N LEU A 7 -36.01 -28.85 -39.47
CA LEU A 7 -36.48 -28.14 -38.27
C LEU A 7 -36.05 -28.80 -36.96
N ALA A 8 -35.89 -30.14 -36.93
CA ALA A 8 -35.43 -30.83 -35.73
C ALA A 8 -33.93 -30.59 -35.46
N ALA A 9 -33.11 -30.47 -36.52
CA ALA A 9 -31.70 -30.16 -36.39
C ALA A 9 -31.44 -28.71 -35.94
N ALA A 10 -32.24 -27.74 -36.41
CA ALA A 10 -32.14 -26.34 -35.98
C ALA A 10 -32.62 -26.10 -34.54
N ALA A 11 -33.63 -26.85 -34.07
CA ALA A 11 -34.13 -26.78 -32.70
C ALA A 11 -33.18 -27.44 -31.68
N LEU A 12 -32.50 -28.53 -32.05
CA LEU A 12 -31.48 -29.13 -31.17
C LEU A 12 -30.22 -28.27 -31.07
N LEU A 13 -29.80 -27.61 -32.15
CA LEU A 13 -28.60 -26.75 -32.11
C LEU A 13 -28.82 -25.47 -31.26
N SER A 14 -30.05 -24.94 -31.23
CA SER A 14 -30.42 -23.79 -30.39
C SER A 14 -30.62 -24.15 -28.90
N LEU A 15 -31.04 -25.38 -28.60
CA LEU A 15 -31.06 -25.88 -27.21
C LEU A 15 -29.67 -26.23 -26.66
N LEU A 16 -28.74 -26.71 -27.50
CA LEU A 16 -27.36 -27.01 -27.08
C LEU A 16 -26.50 -25.74 -26.88
N VAL A 17 -26.76 -24.65 -27.60
CA VAL A 17 -26.08 -23.35 -27.37
C VAL A 17 -26.62 -22.64 -26.12
N SER A 18 -27.83 -22.97 -25.66
CA SER A 18 -28.43 -22.42 -24.44
C SER A 18 -27.93 -23.10 -23.14
N MET A 19 -27.26 -24.25 -23.23
CA MET A 19 -26.71 -24.99 -22.09
C MET A 19 -25.21 -24.78 -21.84
N LEU A 20 -24.55 -23.90 -22.63
CA LEU A 20 -23.13 -23.58 -22.48
C LEU A 20 -22.85 -22.15 -21.98
N ILE A 21 -23.88 -21.38 -21.63
CA ILE A 21 -23.71 -20.18 -20.81
C ILE A 21 -23.66 -20.65 -19.37
N VAL A 22 -22.50 -21.13 -18.94
CA VAL A 22 -22.17 -21.09 -17.52
C VAL A 22 -22.14 -19.60 -17.18
N PRO A 23 -23.08 -19.04 -16.39
CA PRO A 23 -22.87 -17.70 -15.89
C PRO A 23 -21.52 -17.74 -15.19
N ALA A 24 -20.58 -16.89 -15.62
CA ALA A 24 -19.44 -16.59 -14.77
C ALA A 24 -20.04 -16.31 -13.38
N PRO A 25 -19.54 -16.95 -12.30
CA PRO A 25 -20.08 -16.70 -10.99
C PRO A 25 -20.12 -15.18 -10.84
N ALA A 26 -21.31 -14.63 -10.55
CA ALA A 26 -21.41 -13.22 -10.20
C ALA A 26 -20.46 -13.04 -9.03
N HIS A 27 -19.28 -12.47 -9.29
CA HIS A 27 -18.33 -12.17 -8.25
C HIS A 27 -19.11 -11.27 -7.29
N ALA A 28 -19.39 -11.77 -6.08
CA ALA A 28 -19.94 -10.95 -5.03
C ALA A 28 -19.01 -9.73 -4.93
N ALA A 29 -19.56 -8.54 -5.17
CA ALA A 29 -18.78 -7.31 -5.13
C ALA A 29 -18.05 -7.23 -3.78
N VAL A 30 -16.76 -6.94 -3.82
CA VAL A 30 -15.91 -6.91 -2.61
C VAL A 30 -16.12 -5.57 -1.91
N GLY A 31 -16.60 -5.60 -0.67
CA GLY A 31 -16.64 -4.43 0.20
C GLY A 31 -17.76 -3.42 -0.03
N LEU A 32 -17.42 -2.15 0.22
CA LEU A 32 -18.30 -1.00 0.04
C LEU A 32 -18.70 -0.87 -1.43
N ARG A 33 -19.98 -0.64 -1.67
CA ARG A 33 -20.54 -0.55 -3.02
C ARG A 33 -21.55 0.57 -3.17
N VAL A 34 -21.61 1.15 -4.36
CA VAL A 34 -22.71 2.02 -4.77
C VAL A 34 -23.94 1.20 -5.16
N SER A 35 -25.11 1.63 -4.68
CA SER A 35 -26.41 1.14 -5.13
C SER A 35 -27.37 2.31 -5.32
N GLY A 36 -27.58 2.71 -6.57
CA GLY A 36 -28.31 3.94 -6.89
C GLY A 36 -27.61 5.15 -6.28
N THR A 37 -28.33 5.91 -5.45
CA THR A 37 -27.81 7.09 -4.75
C THR A 37 -27.12 6.77 -3.42
N ARG A 38 -27.03 5.49 -3.02
CA ARG A 38 -26.56 5.09 -1.69
C ARG A 38 -25.22 4.37 -1.74
N ILE A 39 -24.45 4.55 -0.68
CA ILE A 39 -23.30 3.70 -0.36
C ILE A 39 -23.82 2.56 0.52
N MET A 40 -23.46 1.34 0.19
CA MET A 40 -23.87 0.12 0.87
C MET A 40 -22.64 -0.66 1.32
N GLU A 41 -22.71 -1.24 2.51
CA GLU A 41 -21.71 -2.18 3.02
C GLU A 41 -21.86 -3.55 2.35
N ALA A 42 -20.84 -4.42 2.52
CA ALA A 42 -20.83 -5.77 1.98
C ALA A 42 -22.12 -6.55 2.34
N ASN A 43 -22.59 -6.41 3.58
CA ASN A 43 -23.78 -7.05 4.13
C ASN A 43 -25.12 -6.45 3.67
N GLY A 44 -25.12 -5.39 2.86
CA GLY A 44 -26.32 -4.75 2.33
C GLY A 44 -26.92 -3.66 3.21
N ASN A 45 -26.29 -3.28 4.32
CA ASN A 45 -26.66 -2.10 5.09
C ASN A 45 -26.23 -0.83 4.37
N ALA A 46 -27.03 0.23 4.45
CA ALA A 46 -26.65 1.54 3.94
C ALA A 46 -25.63 2.17 4.89
N PHE A 47 -24.56 2.74 4.33
CA PHE A 47 -23.56 3.49 5.08
C PHE A 47 -23.64 4.97 4.72
N VAL A 48 -23.66 5.83 5.73
CA VAL A 48 -23.74 7.29 5.57
C VAL A 48 -22.59 7.91 6.34
N MET A 49 -21.67 8.55 5.62
CA MET A 49 -20.47 9.15 6.21
C MET A 49 -20.81 10.33 7.12
N ARG A 50 -20.22 10.33 8.30
CA ARG A 50 -20.20 11.43 9.27
C ARG A 50 -18.77 11.51 9.78
N GLY A 51 -17.97 12.34 9.12
CA GLY A 51 -16.53 12.31 9.28
C GLY A 51 -15.87 13.67 9.27
N VAL A 52 -14.55 13.64 9.36
CA VAL A 52 -13.67 14.80 9.30
C VAL A 52 -12.42 14.47 8.49
N SER A 53 -11.80 15.47 7.88
CA SER A 53 -10.51 15.34 7.21
C SER A 53 -9.35 15.40 8.21
N HIS A 54 -8.32 14.58 8.00
CA HIS A 54 -7.07 14.58 8.76
C HIS A 54 -5.89 14.76 7.81
N ALA A 55 -5.14 15.84 8.01
CA ALA A 55 -3.99 16.27 7.23
C ALA A 55 -2.72 15.42 7.42
N HIS A 56 -2.84 14.10 7.28
CA HIS A 56 -1.78 13.13 7.63
C HIS A 56 -0.45 13.40 6.93
N THR A 57 -0.45 13.69 5.62
CA THR A 57 0.80 13.93 4.88
C THR A 57 1.65 15.07 5.44
N TRP A 58 1.04 16.09 6.03
CA TRP A 58 1.75 17.23 6.65
C TRP A 58 2.07 17.00 8.13
N TYR A 59 1.40 16.04 8.77
CA TYR A 59 1.47 15.76 10.21
C TYR A 59 1.55 14.26 10.49
N THR A 60 2.49 13.56 9.85
CA THR A 60 2.59 12.09 9.87
C THR A 60 2.83 11.47 11.25
N ASN A 61 3.21 12.29 12.23
CA ASN A 61 3.35 11.91 13.64
C ASN A 61 2.07 12.05 14.46
N GLN A 62 1.02 12.68 13.94
CA GLN A 62 -0.25 12.93 14.66
C GLN A 62 -1.25 11.78 14.53
N THR A 63 -0.76 10.53 14.53
CA THR A 63 -1.57 9.32 14.34
C THR A 63 -2.55 9.04 15.49
N GLY A 64 -2.35 9.64 16.67
CA GLY A 64 -3.33 9.63 17.76
C GLY A 64 -4.69 10.23 17.36
N SER A 65 -4.70 11.12 16.36
CA SER A 65 -5.91 11.78 15.86
C SER A 65 -6.99 10.79 15.42
N PHE A 66 -6.66 9.59 14.92
CA PHE A 66 -7.66 8.61 14.51
C PHE A 66 -8.52 8.14 15.69
N ALA A 67 -7.90 7.88 16.83
CA ALA A 67 -8.59 7.49 18.05
C ALA A 67 -9.41 8.65 18.63
N ASP A 68 -8.86 9.86 18.58
CA ASP A 68 -9.51 11.07 19.07
C ASP A 68 -10.75 11.44 18.25
N ILE A 69 -10.63 11.41 16.92
CA ILE A 69 -11.73 11.61 15.98
C ILE A 69 -12.83 10.57 16.21
N LYS A 70 -12.43 9.30 16.42
CA LYS A 70 -13.37 8.23 16.77
C LYS A 70 -14.05 8.45 18.12
N ALA A 71 -13.33 8.94 19.13
CA ALA A 71 -13.89 9.24 20.45
C ALA A 71 -14.99 10.30 20.38
N LEU A 72 -14.90 11.22 19.41
CA LEU A 72 -15.96 12.19 19.06
C LEU A 72 -17.02 11.63 18.09
N ARG A 73 -17.11 10.30 17.99
CA ARG A 73 -18.13 9.53 17.26
C ARG A 73 -18.12 9.65 15.74
N ALA A 74 -17.06 10.17 15.13
CA ALA A 74 -16.93 10.05 13.68
C ALA A 74 -16.97 8.57 13.26
N ASN A 75 -17.64 8.28 12.15
CA ASN A 75 -17.60 6.95 11.53
C ASN A 75 -16.66 6.89 10.33
N THR A 76 -16.18 8.05 9.87
CA THR A 76 -15.35 8.20 8.69
C THR A 76 -14.21 9.18 8.95
N VAL A 77 -13.02 8.90 8.41
CA VAL A 77 -11.91 9.88 8.32
C VAL A 77 -11.46 9.99 6.87
N ARG A 78 -11.36 11.22 6.34
CA ARG A 78 -10.70 11.47 5.06
C ARG A 78 -9.23 11.78 5.32
N VAL A 79 -8.33 10.96 4.81
CA VAL A 79 -6.90 11.01 5.14
C VAL A 79 -6.13 11.56 3.97
N VAL A 80 -5.56 12.76 4.17
CA VAL A 80 -4.76 13.48 3.18
C VAL A 80 -3.41 12.78 2.98
N LEU A 81 -3.13 12.30 1.76
CA LEU A 81 -1.87 11.68 1.39
C LEU A 81 -1.17 12.48 0.27
N SER A 82 0.12 12.25 0.08
CA SER A 82 0.90 12.78 -1.03
C SER A 82 1.63 11.67 -1.79
N GLY A 83 1.70 11.82 -3.10
CA GLY A 83 2.48 11.03 -4.05
C GLY A 83 3.75 11.72 -4.52
N GLY A 84 3.95 13.02 -4.24
CA GLY A 84 5.25 13.67 -4.43
C GLY A 84 5.28 15.19 -4.68
N ARG A 85 4.15 15.89 -4.62
CA ARG A 85 4.12 17.36 -4.47
C ARG A 85 4.53 17.77 -3.05
N TRP A 86 4.16 16.95 -2.06
CA TRP A 86 4.76 16.93 -0.72
C TRP A 86 5.57 15.64 -0.52
N THR A 87 6.08 15.40 0.69
CA THR A 87 6.80 14.16 0.99
C THR A 87 5.88 12.96 0.75
N PRO A 88 6.23 12.02 -0.16
CA PRO A 88 5.35 10.92 -0.50
C PRO A 88 5.06 10.01 0.70
N ASN A 89 3.78 9.69 0.91
CA ASN A 89 3.36 8.67 1.85
C ASN A 89 3.61 7.29 1.24
N SER A 90 4.66 6.61 1.72
CA SER A 90 5.09 5.28 1.23
C SER A 90 4.04 4.18 1.47
N ALA A 91 4.19 3.03 0.80
CA ALA A 91 3.30 1.88 1.01
C ALA A 91 3.25 1.41 2.48
N SER A 92 4.36 1.49 3.23
CA SER A 92 4.37 1.15 4.67
C SER A 92 3.61 2.16 5.52
N ASP A 93 3.68 3.44 5.17
CA ASP A 93 2.93 4.49 5.86
C ASP A 93 1.42 4.35 5.59
N VAL A 94 1.04 4.11 4.33
CA VAL A 94 -0.35 3.82 3.97
C VAL A 94 -0.87 2.56 4.67
N ALA A 95 -0.06 1.50 4.77
CA ALA A 95 -0.44 0.30 5.53
C ALA A 95 -0.67 0.60 7.02
N ASN A 96 0.13 1.49 7.61
CA ASN A 96 -0.08 1.96 8.98
C ASN A 96 -1.39 2.75 9.12
N VAL A 97 -1.69 3.69 8.19
CA VAL A 97 -2.97 4.42 8.15
C VAL A 97 -4.15 3.45 8.06
N VAL A 98 -4.10 2.48 7.15
CA VAL A 98 -5.14 1.45 7.00
C VAL A 98 -5.34 0.67 8.31
N SER A 99 -4.25 0.33 9.01
CA SER A 99 -4.31 -0.33 10.32
C SER A 99 -5.02 0.55 11.36
N LEU A 100 -4.67 1.84 11.44
CA LEU A 100 -5.29 2.81 12.35
C LEU A 100 -6.78 2.97 12.07
N CYS A 101 -7.19 3.04 10.81
CA CYS A 101 -8.60 3.08 10.41
C CYS A 101 -9.37 1.88 10.94
N ARG A 102 -8.82 0.68 10.73
CA ARG A 102 -9.44 -0.57 11.19
C ARG A 102 -9.51 -0.65 12.71
N GLN A 103 -8.40 -0.37 13.38
CA GLN A 103 -8.29 -0.38 14.85
C GLN A 103 -9.33 0.53 15.49
N ASN A 104 -9.54 1.72 14.92
CA ASN A 104 -10.47 2.71 15.44
C ASN A 104 -11.90 2.56 14.88
N ARG A 105 -12.19 1.50 14.10
CA ARG A 105 -13.52 1.25 13.53
C ARG A 105 -14.04 2.46 12.74
N LEU A 106 -13.17 2.98 11.88
CA LEU A 106 -13.43 4.11 10.98
C LEU A 106 -13.36 3.62 9.54
N ILE A 107 -14.38 3.97 8.75
CA ILE A 107 -14.24 3.95 7.30
C ILE A 107 -13.22 5.03 6.94
N CYS A 108 -12.24 4.73 6.09
CA CYS A 108 -11.28 5.73 5.67
C CYS A 108 -11.37 6.02 4.18
N VAL A 109 -11.49 7.31 3.86
CA VAL A 109 -11.37 7.84 2.51
C VAL A 109 -9.93 8.29 2.35
N LEU A 110 -9.11 7.50 1.66
CA LEU A 110 -7.73 7.89 1.37
C LEU A 110 -7.71 8.72 0.09
N GLU A 111 -7.07 9.88 0.13
CA GLU A 111 -7.06 10.83 -0.99
C GLU A 111 -5.64 11.27 -1.34
N ASN A 112 -5.37 11.45 -2.64
CA ASN A 112 -4.11 12.00 -3.12
C ASN A 112 -4.25 13.53 -3.27
N HIS A 113 -3.55 14.29 -2.45
CA HIS A 113 -3.76 15.73 -2.36
C HIS A 113 -2.97 16.51 -3.41
N ASP A 114 -2.05 15.85 -4.12
CA ASP A 114 -1.13 16.50 -5.06
C ASP A 114 -1.86 17.10 -6.26
N THR A 115 -3.03 16.58 -6.62
CA THR A 115 -3.83 17.02 -7.77
C THR A 115 -4.53 18.36 -7.57
N THR A 116 -4.59 18.85 -6.32
CA THR A 116 -5.35 20.04 -5.91
C THR A 116 -5.02 21.24 -6.78
N GLY A 117 -6.03 21.69 -7.54
CA GLY A 117 -5.99 22.89 -8.37
C GLY A 117 -5.33 22.72 -9.74
N TYR A 118 -5.15 21.50 -10.26
CA TYR A 118 -4.49 21.29 -11.56
C TYR A 118 -5.04 22.18 -12.70
N GLY A 119 -4.14 22.67 -13.55
CA GLY A 119 -4.43 23.68 -14.58
C GLY A 119 -4.37 25.13 -14.08
N GLU A 120 -4.35 25.35 -12.77
CA GLU A 120 -4.23 26.68 -12.14
C GLU A 120 -3.08 26.72 -11.12
N GLN A 121 -3.05 25.74 -10.21
CA GLN A 121 -2.03 25.58 -9.21
C GLN A 121 -0.75 25.00 -9.79
N SER A 122 0.35 25.74 -9.67
CA SER A 122 1.66 25.27 -10.11
C SER A 122 2.10 24.04 -9.31
N GLY A 123 2.63 23.04 -10.02
CA GLY A 123 3.10 21.77 -9.45
C GLY A 123 1.99 20.77 -9.09
N ALA A 124 0.72 21.09 -9.36
CA ALA A 124 -0.37 20.14 -9.15
C ALA A 124 -0.23 18.93 -10.09
N TYR A 125 -0.51 17.75 -9.56
CA TYR A 125 -0.44 16.49 -10.30
C TYR A 125 -1.61 16.36 -11.25
N THR A 126 -1.41 15.61 -12.34
CA THR A 126 -2.52 15.08 -13.11
C THR A 126 -3.17 13.91 -12.35
N LEU A 127 -4.43 13.61 -12.67
CA LEU A 127 -5.07 12.38 -12.18
C LEU A 127 -4.31 11.11 -12.62
N ASP A 128 -3.59 11.14 -13.75
CA ASP A 128 -2.79 9.99 -14.20
C ASP A 128 -1.61 9.72 -13.25
N GLN A 129 -0.95 10.78 -12.79
CA GLN A 129 0.11 10.69 -11.78
C GLN A 129 -0.43 10.23 -10.42
N ALA A 130 -1.65 10.65 -10.05
CA ALA A 130 -2.30 10.14 -8.83
C ALA A 130 -2.61 8.64 -8.95
N VAL A 131 -3.03 8.15 -10.11
CA VAL A 131 -3.21 6.71 -10.37
C VAL A 131 -1.88 5.95 -10.28
N ASP A 132 -0.78 6.51 -10.79
CA ASP A 132 0.55 5.91 -10.63
C ASP A 132 0.93 5.79 -9.14
N TYR A 133 0.63 6.82 -8.33
CA TYR A 133 0.80 6.77 -6.87
C TYR A 133 -0.04 5.65 -6.25
N TRP A 134 -1.34 5.56 -6.56
CA TRP A 134 -2.20 4.50 -6.04
C TRP A 134 -1.66 3.11 -6.39
N ASN A 135 -1.19 2.91 -7.62
CA ASN A 135 -0.55 1.65 -8.02
C ASN A 135 0.68 1.32 -7.15
N SER A 136 1.50 2.34 -6.83
CA SER A 136 2.71 2.16 -6.02
C SER A 136 2.41 1.71 -4.58
N VAL A 137 1.25 2.08 -4.03
CA VAL A 137 0.80 1.70 -2.67
C VAL A 137 -0.28 0.62 -2.66
N ARG A 138 -0.63 0.03 -3.82
CA ARG A 138 -1.75 -0.93 -3.98
C ARG A 138 -1.67 -2.12 -3.02
N SER A 139 -0.46 -2.57 -2.69
CA SER A 139 -0.25 -3.68 -1.75
C SER A 139 -0.76 -3.40 -0.34
N ALA A 140 -0.81 -2.14 0.09
CA ALA A 140 -1.37 -1.73 1.38
C ALA A 140 -2.91 -1.69 1.39
N LEU A 141 -3.54 -1.66 0.20
CA LEU A 141 -4.98 -1.46 0.03
C LEU A 141 -5.73 -2.73 -0.35
N THR A 142 -5.05 -3.69 -0.98
CA THR A 142 -5.70 -4.93 -1.45
C THR A 142 -6.28 -5.70 -0.27
N GLY A 143 -7.56 -6.08 -0.34
CA GLY A 143 -8.25 -6.81 0.74
C GLY A 143 -8.85 -5.92 1.83
N THR A 144 -8.91 -4.60 1.61
CA THR A 144 -9.48 -3.63 2.56
C THR A 144 -10.70 -2.89 2.00
N GLU A 145 -11.32 -3.44 0.96
CA GLU A 145 -12.43 -2.82 0.21
C GLU A 145 -13.68 -2.61 1.08
N ASP A 146 -13.82 -3.34 2.19
CA ASP A 146 -14.92 -3.20 3.15
C ASP A 146 -14.88 -1.88 3.95
N PHE A 147 -13.71 -1.26 4.08
CA PHE A 147 -13.55 -0.08 4.95
C PHE A 147 -12.62 1.01 4.42
N ILE A 148 -11.95 0.78 3.28
CA ILE A 148 -11.16 1.79 2.58
C ILE A 148 -11.85 2.20 1.29
N ILE A 149 -11.92 3.51 1.08
CA ILE A 149 -12.39 4.17 -0.14
C ILE A 149 -11.20 4.90 -0.72
N VAL A 150 -11.01 4.80 -2.04
CA VAL A 150 -9.93 5.50 -2.74
C VAL A 150 -10.50 6.72 -3.43
N ASN A 151 -10.23 7.91 -2.90
CA ASN A 151 -10.53 9.17 -3.55
C ASN A 151 -9.37 9.53 -4.48
N ILE A 152 -9.59 9.41 -5.79
CA ILE A 152 -8.49 9.31 -6.78
C ILE A 152 -7.53 10.50 -6.70
N GLY A 153 -8.04 11.71 -6.54
CA GLY A 153 -7.24 12.90 -6.31
C GLY A 153 -8.12 14.02 -5.79
N ASN A 154 -7.62 14.76 -4.80
CA ASN A 154 -8.27 15.94 -4.25
C ASN A 154 -8.40 17.03 -5.31
N GLU A 155 -9.60 17.57 -5.46
CA GLU A 155 -9.86 18.80 -6.24
C GLU A 155 -9.06 18.88 -7.55
N PRO A 156 -9.19 17.88 -8.44
CA PRO A 156 -8.15 17.57 -9.41
C PRO A 156 -8.09 18.52 -10.60
N TYR A 157 -8.86 19.62 -10.57
CA TYR A 157 -8.82 20.73 -11.50
C TYR A 157 -9.17 22.03 -10.75
N GLY A 158 -8.39 23.08 -11.00
CA GLY A 158 -8.71 24.44 -10.58
C GLY A 158 -9.81 25.05 -11.46
N ASN A 159 -9.75 26.35 -11.72
CA ASN A 159 -10.73 27.07 -12.54
C ASN A 159 -10.43 27.07 -14.04
N ASN A 160 -9.22 26.65 -14.41
CA ASN A 160 -8.77 26.65 -15.79
C ASN A 160 -8.97 25.28 -16.43
N ASN A 161 -9.37 25.27 -17.71
CA ASN A 161 -9.48 24.05 -18.53
C ASN A 161 -10.37 22.95 -17.89
N VAL A 162 -11.41 23.33 -17.16
CA VAL A 162 -12.26 22.37 -16.44
C VAL A 162 -13.01 21.40 -17.36
N SER A 163 -13.22 21.76 -18.63
CA SER A 163 -13.82 20.85 -19.62
C SER A 163 -13.01 19.57 -19.84
N ALA A 164 -11.72 19.56 -19.51
CA ALA A 164 -10.87 18.37 -19.56
C ALA A 164 -11.10 17.40 -18.38
N TRP A 165 -11.72 17.85 -17.28
CA TRP A 165 -11.97 17.04 -16.08
C TRP A 165 -12.71 15.74 -16.39
N THR A 166 -13.74 15.79 -17.24
CA THR A 166 -14.56 14.61 -17.57
C THR A 166 -13.74 13.49 -18.19
N ALA A 167 -12.88 13.82 -19.17
CA ALA A 167 -12.04 12.84 -19.85
C ALA A 167 -10.92 12.32 -18.92
N ALA A 168 -10.28 13.21 -18.16
CA ALA A 168 -9.23 12.84 -17.23
C ALA A 168 -9.75 11.90 -16.13
N THR A 169 -10.90 12.21 -15.53
CA THR A 169 -11.53 11.40 -14.48
C THR A 169 -12.01 10.04 -15.00
N THR A 170 -12.61 10.02 -16.20
CA THR A 170 -13.00 8.77 -16.89
C THR A 170 -11.79 7.86 -17.14
N ASN A 171 -10.69 8.42 -17.61
CA ASN A 171 -9.46 7.68 -17.84
C ASN A 171 -8.86 7.16 -16.53
N ALA A 172 -8.84 7.98 -15.48
CA ALA A 172 -8.32 7.59 -14.18
C ALA A 172 -9.11 6.42 -13.56
N ILE A 173 -10.44 6.47 -13.58
CA ILE A 173 -11.31 5.35 -13.15
C ILE A 173 -10.99 4.08 -13.95
N THR A 174 -10.95 4.18 -15.27
CA THR A 174 -10.66 3.04 -16.15
C THR A 174 -9.30 2.41 -15.84
N ARG A 175 -8.30 3.25 -15.58
CA ARG A 175 -6.93 2.83 -15.28
C ARG A 175 -6.85 2.19 -13.88
N MET A 176 -7.52 2.75 -12.87
CA MET A 176 -7.67 2.13 -11.55
C MET A 176 -8.28 0.73 -11.65
N ARG A 177 -9.38 0.55 -12.41
CA ARG A 177 -10.00 -0.77 -12.61
C ARG A 177 -9.08 -1.73 -13.38
N THR A 178 -8.36 -1.25 -14.39
CA THR A 178 -7.36 -2.05 -15.14
C THR A 178 -6.23 -2.53 -14.23
N LEU A 179 -5.84 -1.73 -13.24
CA LEU A 179 -4.87 -2.08 -12.21
C LEU A 179 -5.44 -3.00 -11.12
N GLY A 180 -6.71 -3.42 -11.21
CA GLY A 180 -7.33 -4.39 -10.31
C GLY A 180 -7.89 -3.82 -9.01
N PHE A 181 -8.03 -2.49 -8.88
CA PHE A 181 -8.71 -1.90 -7.73
C PHE A 181 -10.20 -2.27 -7.72
N GLN A 182 -10.66 -2.84 -6.60
CA GLN A 182 -12.06 -3.21 -6.37
C GLN A 182 -12.77 -2.30 -5.36
N HIS A 183 -12.00 -1.46 -4.66
CA HIS A 183 -12.50 -0.45 -3.74
C HIS A 183 -13.57 0.42 -4.39
N MET A 184 -14.51 0.93 -3.58
CA MET A 184 -15.30 2.06 -4.02
C MET A 184 -14.36 3.23 -4.32
N LEU A 185 -14.50 3.81 -5.51
CA LEU A 185 -13.74 4.97 -5.92
C LEU A 185 -14.54 6.23 -5.58
N MET A 186 -13.87 7.28 -5.12
CA MET A 186 -14.45 8.60 -4.94
C MET A 186 -13.76 9.58 -5.90
N VAL A 187 -14.54 10.42 -6.57
CA VAL A 187 -14.02 11.42 -7.52
C VAL A 187 -14.53 12.81 -7.16
N ASP A 188 -13.61 13.74 -7.03
CA ASP A 188 -13.90 15.13 -6.66
C ASP A 188 -14.19 15.96 -7.90
N ALA A 189 -15.02 16.99 -7.71
CA ALA A 189 -15.37 17.93 -8.74
C ALA A 189 -14.17 18.81 -9.17
N PRO A 190 -14.23 19.43 -10.37
CA PRO A 190 -13.31 20.49 -10.74
C PRO A 190 -13.65 21.80 -9.99
N ASN A 191 -12.99 22.89 -10.35
CA ASN A 191 -13.14 24.18 -9.69
C ASN A 191 -12.85 24.11 -8.19
N TRP A 192 -11.72 23.49 -7.84
CA TRP A 192 -11.32 23.30 -6.44
C TRP A 192 -12.39 22.51 -5.66
N GLY A 193 -13.00 21.51 -6.29
CA GLY A 193 -14.07 20.70 -5.70
C GLY A 193 -15.44 21.37 -5.60
N GLN A 194 -15.54 22.70 -5.79
CA GLN A 194 -16.79 23.45 -5.63
C GLN A 194 -17.72 23.36 -6.85
N ASP A 195 -17.21 22.93 -8.00
CA ASP A 195 -18.00 22.73 -9.22
C ASP A 195 -18.88 23.94 -9.62
N TRP A 196 -18.40 25.17 -9.44
CA TRP A 196 -19.22 26.36 -9.72
C TRP A 196 -19.63 26.50 -11.20
N GLN A 197 -18.91 25.81 -12.11
CA GLN A 197 -19.29 25.70 -13.53
C GLN A 197 -20.18 24.48 -13.83
N PHE A 198 -20.58 23.71 -12.82
CA PHE A 198 -21.41 22.52 -12.91
C PHE A 198 -20.87 21.43 -13.85
N THR A 199 -19.55 21.39 -14.04
CA THR A 199 -18.92 20.43 -14.94
C THR A 199 -19.10 19.01 -14.43
N MET A 200 -18.87 18.75 -13.14
CA MET A 200 -19.15 17.44 -12.55
C MET A 200 -20.65 17.16 -12.57
N ARG A 201 -21.49 18.09 -12.09
CA ARG A 201 -22.96 17.94 -12.06
C ARG A 201 -23.52 17.48 -13.41
N ASP A 202 -23.09 18.12 -14.50
CA ASP A 202 -23.65 17.86 -15.83
C ASP A 202 -23.03 16.64 -16.51
N ASN A 203 -21.82 16.24 -16.13
CA ASN A 203 -21.08 15.13 -16.75
C ASN A 203 -20.97 13.86 -15.89
N ALA A 204 -21.50 13.86 -14.65
CA ALA A 204 -21.37 12.76 -13.71
C ALA A 204 -21.91 11.42 -14.26
N ARG A 205 -22.97 11.43 -15.07
CA ARG A 205 -23.46 10.20 -15.73
C ARG A 205 -22.41 9.57 -16.65
N THR A 206 -21.68 10.37 -17.41
CA THR A 206 -20.60 9.91 -18.29
C THR A 206 -19.46 9.31 -17.47
N VAL A 207 -19.06 9.98 -16.39
CA VAL A 207 -17.99 9.50 -15.50
C VAL A 207 -18.40 8.19 -14.79
N ALA A 208 -19.62 8.11 -14.28
CA ALA A 208 -20.14 6.89 -13.65
C ALA A 208 -20.24 5.71 -14.66
N ALA A 209 -20.54 6.01 -15.92
CA ALA A 209 -20.60 5.00 -16.98
C ALA A 209 -19.23 4.38 -17.29
N ALA A 210 -18.14 5.12 -17.05
CA ALA A 210 -16.78 4.63 -17.26
C ALA A 210 -16.35 3.53 -16.28
N ASP A 211 -16.92 3.51 -15.06
CA ASP A 211 -16.61 2.46 -14.10
C ASP A 211 -17.28 1.14 -14.53
N THR A 212 -16.45 0.14 -14.87
CA THR A 212 -16.92 -1.22 -15.21
C THR A 212 -17.56 -1.93 -14.02
N GLN A 213 -17.20 -1.56 -12.79
CA GLN A 213 -17.78 -2.12 -11.56
C GLN A 213 -18.99 -1.33 -11.05
N LYS A 214 -19.31 -0.17 -11.66
CA LYS A 214 -20.39 0.74 -11.23
C LYS A 214 -20.28 1.09 -9.74
N ASN A 215 -19.06 1.25 -9.24
CA ASN A 215 -18.73 1.46 -7.83
C ASN A 215 -17.92 2.76 -7.63
N THR A 216 -18.45 3.87 -8.16
CA THR A 216 -17.87 5.22 -8.03
C THR A 216 -18.88 6.15 -7.37
N VAL A 217 -18.44 6.86 -6.33
CA VAL A 217 -19.17 7.95 -5.68
C VAL A 217 -18.57 9.32 -6.03
N PHE A 218 -19.42 10.32 -6.20
CA PHE A 218 -18.99 11.70 -6.46
C PHE A 218 -18.81 12.47 -5.16
N SER A 219 -17.89 13.42 -5.16
CA SER A 219 -17.58 14.29 -4.03
C SER A 219 -17.63 15.75 -4.45
N VAL A 220 -18.43 16.55 -3.74
CA VAL A 220 -18.46 18.02 -3.86
C VAL A 220 -17.89 18.65 -2.59
N HIS A 221 -17.10 19.71 -2.75
CA HIS A 221 -16.53 20.45 -1.65
C HIS A 221 -17.30 21.76 -1.49
N MET A 222 -18.05 21.90 -0.40
CA MET A 222 -18.97 23.03 -0.21
C MET A 222 -18.31 24.13 0.62
N TYR A 223 -17.70 25.11 -0.05
CA TYR A 223 -17.18 26.34 0.55
C TYR A 223 -18.00 27.55 0.09
N GLY A 224 -17.38 28.69 -0.27
CA GLY A 224 -18.08 29.95 -0.51
C GLY A 224 -19.05 29.96 -1.68
N VAL A 225 -18.96 28.99 -2.62
CA VAL A 225 -19.96 28.80 -3.69
C VAL A 225 -21.33 28.35 -3.16
N PHE A 226 -21.36 27.76 -1.97
CA PHE A 226 -22.55 27.19 -1.35
C PHE A 226 -22.93 27.98 -0.09
N ASP A 227 -23.09 29.29 -0.25
CA ASP A 227 -23.41 30.22 0.84
C ASP A 227 -24.93 30.41 1.05
N THR A 228 -25.77 29.83 0.18
CA THR A 228 -27.22 29.79 0.37
C THR A 228 -27.83 28.39 0.36
N ALA A 229 -28.92 28.25 1.11
CA ALA A 229 -29.74 27.05 1.10
C ALA A 229 -30.26 26.65 -0.30
N ALA A 230 -30.48 27.63 -1.18
CA ALA A 230 -30.99 27.38 -2.54
C ALA A 230 -29.93 26.72 -3.43
N GLU A 231 -28.68 27.19 -3.38
CA GLU A 231 -27.57 26.60 -4.15
C GLU A 231 -27.28 25.17 -3.67
N ILE A 232 -27.20 24.97 -2.35
CA ILE A 232 -27.00 23.66 -1.74
C ILE A 232 -28.11 22.71 -2.19
N THR A 233 -29.37 23.10 -2.01
CA THR A 233 -30.52 22.24 -2.32
C THR A 233 -30.57 21.91 -3.81
N ALA A 234 -30.35 22.89 -4.69
CA ALA A 234 -30.36 22.68 -6.14
C ALA A 234 -29.25 21.71 -6.60
N TYR A 235 -28.05 21.82 -6.05
CA TYR A 235 -26.94 20.94 -6.39
C TYR A 235 -27.21 19.50 -5.93
N LEU A 236 -27.67 19.32 -4.68
CA LEU A 236 -28.01 18.01 -4.14
C LEU A 236 -29.20 17.37 -4.89
N ASP A 237 -30.21 18.17 -5.27
CA ASP A 237 -31.36 17.72 -6.08
C ASP A 237 -30.94 17.23 -7.46
N ALA A 238 -29.93 17.85 -8.08
CA ALA A 238 -29.43 17.44 -9.39
C ALA A 238 -28.86 16.02 -9.35
N PHE A 239 -28.05 15.68 -8.34
CA PHE A 239 -27.51 14.32 -8.17
C PHE A 239 -28.59 13.29 -7.80
N GLN A 240 -29.51 13.67 -6.91
CA GLN A 240 -30.65 12.82 -6.55
C GLN A 240 -31.53 12.51 -7.78
N THR A 241 -31.86 13.53 -8.57
CA THR A 241 -32.62 13.39 -9.82
C THR A 241 -31.84 12.57 -10.86
N ALA A 242 -30.52 12.71 -10.88
CA ALA A 242 -29.66 11.90 -11.74
C ALA A 242 -29.62 10.42 -11.32
N GLY A 243 -29.99 10.10 -10.08
CA GLY A 243 -29.88 8.76 -9.50
C GLY A 243 -28.42 8.38 -9.20
N LEU A 244 -27.56 9.36 -8.93
CA LEU A 244 -26.13 9.18 -8.70
C LEU A 244 -25.76 9.38 -7.23
N PRO A 245 -24.79 8.62 -6.69
CA PRO A 245 -24.33 8.76 -5.31
C PRO A 245 -23.48 10.03 -5.15
N LEU A 246 -23.70 10.78 -4.07
CA LEU A 246 -22.96 12.00 -3.77
C LEU A 246 -22.57 12.02 -2.28
N VAL A 247 -21.35 12.50 -2.02
CA VAL A 247 -20.85 12.84 -0.69
C VAL A 247 -20.43 14.31 -0.71
N ILE A 248 -20.66 15.01 0.40
CA ILE A 248 -20.08 16.33 0.65
C ILE A 248 -18.70 16.06 1.26
N GLY A 249 -17.69 15.91 0.41
CA GLY A 249 -16.39 15.36 0.78
C GLY A 249 -15.51 16.33 1.55
N GLU A 250 -15.81 17.62 1.44
CA GLU A 250 -15.32 18.69 2.30
C GLU A 250 -16.39 19.76 2.44
N PHE A 251 -16.38 20.43 3.59
CA PHE A 251 -17.06 21.70 3.80
C PHE A 251 -16.47 22.38 5.03
N GLY A 252 -16.54 23.70 5.04
CA GLY A 252 -16.09 24.53 6.16
C GLY A 252 -17.24 25.30 6.79
N HIS A 253 -16.85 26.25 7.63
CA HIS A 253 -17.68 27.37 8.06
C HIS A 253 -16.85 28.64 7.85
N ASN A 254 -17.47 29.75 7.45
CA ASN A 254 -16.80 31.04 7.24
C ASN A 254 -15.54 30.97 6.34
N HIS A 255 -15.67 30.99 5.01
CA HIS A 255 -14.53 30.84 4.10
C HIS A 255 -14.16 32.16 3.38
N SER A 256 -12.93 32.26 2.88
CA SER A 256 -12.41 33.50 2.26
C SER A 256 -13.09 33.90 0.95
N ASP A 257 -13.77 32.95 0.29
CA ASP A 257 -14.50 33.16 -0.96
C ASP A 257 -16.03 33.23 -0.77
N GLY A 258 -16.51 33.19 0.49
CA GLY A 258 -17.94 33.22 0.85
C GLY A 258 -18.18 32.47 2.16
N ASN A 259 -19.24 32.80 2.90
CA ASN A 259 -19.58 32.07 4.13
C ASN A 259 -20.46 30.86 3.79
N PRO A 260 -19.95 29.62 3.80
CA PRO A 260 -20.74 28.44 3.47
C PRO A 260 -21.91 28.31 4.44
N ASP A 261 -23.09 27.90 3.99
CA ASP A 261 -24.25 27.66 4.85
C ASP A 261 -24.18 26.23 5.42
N GLU A 262 -23.32 26.04 6.42
CA GLU A 262 -23.04 24.75 7.05
C GLU A 262 -24.27 24.13 7.73
N ASP A 263 -25.20 24.97 8.18
CA ASP A 263 -26.47 24.56 8.76
C ASP A 263 -27.34 23.85 7.71
N THR A 264 -27.51 24.45 6.53
CA THR A 264 -28.25 23.80 5.45
C THR A 264 -27.51 22.58 4.90
N ILE A 265 -26.18 22.65 4.73
CA ILE A 265 -25.35 21.51 4.29
C ILE A 265 -25.63 20.28 5.16
N MET A 266 -25.52 20.42 6.47
CA MET A 266 -25.68 19.30 7.40
C MET A 266 -27.15 18.84 7.50
N ALA A 267 -28.11 19.77 7.51
CA ALA A 267 -29.53 19.44 7.53
C ALA A 267 -29.98 18.67 6.27
N GLN A 268 -29.56 19.12 5.09
CA GLN A 268 -29.86 18.44 3.81
C GLN A 268 -29.14 17.11 3.70
N ALA A 269 -27.89 17.00 4.16
CA ALA A 269 -27.17 15.73 4.17
C ALA A 269 -27.88 14.69 5.06
N VAL A 270 -28.39 15.10 6.23
CA VAL A 270 -29.16 14.22 7.11
C VAL A 270 -30.51 13.83 6.49
N SER A 271 -31.29 14.80 6.00
CA SER A 271 -32.64 14.53 5.47
C SER A 271 -32.61 13.64 4.23
N ARG A 272 -31.54 13.72 3.43
CA ARG A 272 -31.36 12.95 2.18
C ARG A 272 -30.57 11.65 2.37
N GLY A 273 -29.97 11.45 3.55
CA GLY A 273 -29.08 10.31 3.81
C GLY A 273 -27.76 10.37 3.02
N LEU A 274 -27.26 11.57 2.74
CA LEU A 274 -25.96 11.80 2.10
C LEU A 274 -24.84 11.86 3.14
N GLY A 275 -23.64 11.44 2.76
CA GLY A 275 -22.45 11.56 3.58
C GLY A 275 -21.93 12.99 3.64
N TYR A 276 -21.33 13.39 4.77
CA TYR A 276 -20.53 14.62 4.86
C TYR A 276 -19.23 14.38 5.61
N ILE A 277 -18.19 15.13 5.25
CA ILE A 277 -16.88 15.14 5.88
C ILE A 277 -16.45 16.61 6.03
N GLY A 278 -16.23 17.07 7.25
CA GLY A 278 -15.81 18.47 7.48
C GLY A 278 -14.30 18.66 7.37
N TRP A 279 -13.88 19.84 6.90
CA TRP A 279 -12.49 20.25 6.87
C TRP A 279 -12.18 21.19 8.05
N SER A 280 -11.16 20.96 8.88
CA SER A 280 -10.46 19.68 9.10
C SER A 280 -10.07 19.54 10.58
N TRP A 281 -9.54 18.38 10.98
CA TRP A 281 -9.24 18.07 12.37
C TRP A 281 -8.40 19.16 13.06
N SER A 282 -7.20 19.44 12.53
CA SER A 282 -6.28 20.46 13.02
C SER A 282 -5.15 20.67 12.02
N GLY A 283 -4.38 21.76 12.19
CA GLY A 283 -3.14 21.99 11.48
C GLY A 283 -3.30 22.79 10.18
N ASN A 284 -4.44 23.46 9.99
CA ASN A 284 -4.57 24.47 8.96
C ASN A 284 -3.57 25.62 9.20
N GLY A 285 -3.16 26.27 8.13
CA GLY A 285 -2.28 27.43 8.16
C GLY A 285 -2.55 28.34 6.96
N GLY A 286 -1.94 29.52 6.94
CA GLY A 286 -2.05 30.43 5.79
C GLY A 286 -3.34 31.25 5.78
N GLY A 287 -3.92 31.52 6.95
CA GLY A 287 -5.11 32.37 7.09
C GLY A 287 -6.44 31.62 7.10
N VAL A 288 -6.41 30.29 7.05
CA VAL A 288 -7.61 29.41 7.14
C VAL A 288 -7.64 28.60 8.44
N GLU A 289 -6.90 29.02 9.46
CA GLU A 289 -6.83 28.36 10.77
C GLU A 289 -8.19 28.28 11.48
N TYR A 290 -9.15 29.12 11.08
CA TYR A 290 -10.53 29.04 11.59
C TYR A 290 -11.22 27.71 11.25
N LEU A 291 -10.74 26.97 10.24
CA LEU A 291 -11.26 25.65 9.87
C LEU A 291 -10.72 24.51 10.75
N ASP A 292 -9.82 24.77 11.71
CA ASP A 292 -9.41 23.76 12.67
C ASP A 292 -10.58 23.39 13.60
N MET A 293 -10.91 22.11 13.69
CA MET A 293 -11.92 21.62 14.64
C MET A 293 -11.38 21.53 16.06
N VAL A 294 -10.09 21.23 16.20
CA VAL A 294 -9.38 21.27 17.48
C VAL A 294 -8.10 22.10 17.38
N THR A 295 -7.74 22.77 18.46
CA THR A 295 -6.46 23.48 18.55
C THR A 295 -5.33 22.49 18.88
N ASN A 296 -4.22 22.56 18.12
CA ASN A 296 -3.00 21.78 18.35
C ASN A 296 -3.23 20.26 18.46
N PHE A 297 -4.09 19.68 17.61
CA PHE A 297 -4.44 18.25 17.64
C PHE A 297 -4.99 17.74 18.98
N SER A 298 -5.47 18.63 19.86
CA SER A 298 -5.96 18.24 21.20
C SER A 298 -7.47 17.99 21.20
N PRO A 299 -7.95 16.75 21.43
CA PRO A 299 -9.39 16.44 21.42
C PRO A 299 -10.20 17.18 22.49
N THR A 300 -9.54 17.66 23.54
CA THR A 300 -10.18 18.43 24.62
C THR A 300 -10.30 19.92 24.31
N ALA A 301 -9.71 20.40 23.21
CA ALA A 301 -9.66 21.81 22.83
C ALA A 301 -10.44 22.06 21.53
N LEU A 302 -11.73 21.72 21.52
CA LEU A 302 -12.62 22.00 20.39
C LEU A 302 -12.76 23.51 20.16
N THR A 303 -12.57 23.94 18.92
CA THR A 303 -12.86 25.31 18.47
C THR A 303 -14.38 25.53 18.33
N SER A 304 -14.81 26.74 17.96
CA SER A 304 -16.21 26.98 17.60
C SER A 304 -16.67 26.08 16.45
N TRP A 305 -15.78 25.83 15.49
CA TRP A 305 -16.07 24.92 14.38
C TRP A 305 -16.24 23.48 14.85
N GLY A 306 -15.29 23.00 15.67
CA GLY A 306 -15.35 21.67 16.26
C GLY A 306 -16.64 21.47 17.06
N GLN A 307 -17.03 22.45 17.87
CA GLN A 307 -18.30 22.40 18.59
C GLN A 307 -19.50 22.31 17.64
N ARG A 308 -19.52 23.09 16.55
CA ARG A 308 -20.61 23.07 15.58
C ARG A 308 -20.72 21.72 14.87
N ILE A 309 -19.62 21.17 14.35
CA ILE A 309 -19.68 19.95 13.54
C ILE A 309 -19.90 18.68 14.37
N PHE A 310 -19.32 18.60 15.57
CA PHE A 310 -19.49 17.43 16.44
C PHE A 310 -20.78 17.50 17.24
N ASN A 311 -21.04 18.63 17.91
CA ASN A 311 -22.07 18.74 18.96
C ASN A 311 -23.29 19.56 18.53
N GLY A 312 -23.23 20.26 17.40
CA GLY A 312 -24.35 21.04 16.87
C GLY A 312 -25.49 20.19 16.30
N ALA A 313 -26.57 20.87 15.89
CA ALA A 313 -27.68 20.23 15.21
C ALA A 313 -27.20 19.51 13.94
N ASN A 314 -27.74 18.32 13.68
CA ASN A 314 -27.32 17.45 12.58
C ASN A 314 -25.84 17.03 12.63
N GLY A 315 -25.15 17.30 13.74
CA GLY A 315 -23.72 17.01 13.96
C GLY A 315 -23.38 15.53 14.06
N ILE A 316 -22.08 15.26 14.08
CA ILE A 316 -21.50 13.92 14.06
C ILE A 316 -21.98 13.11 15.28
N THR A 317 -21.93 13.68 16.49
CA THR A 317 -22.34 13.00 17.72
C THR A 317 -23.79 12.53 17.68
N ALA A 318 -24.67 13.31 17.04
CA ALA A 318 -26.09 13.04 16.95
C ALA A 318 -26.44 12.02 15.85
N THR A 319 -25.76 12.10 14.70
CA THR A 319 -26.20 11.44 13.46
C THR A 319 -25.30 10.30 12.98
N SER A 320 -24.05 10.24 13.46
CA SER A 320 -23.10 9.20 13.09
C SER A 320 -23.54 7.82 13.58
N ARG A 321 -23.33 6.83 12.72
CA ARG A 321 -23.51 5.41 13.00
C ARG A 321 -22.29 4.67 12.49
N GLU A 322 -21.67 3.86 13.35
CA GLU A 322 -20.52 3.03 12.96
C GLU A 322 -20.93 2.07 11.82
N ALA A 323 -20.02 1.84 10.87
CA ALA A 323 -20.24 0.88 9.81
C ALA A 323 -20.46 -0.52 10.43
N THR A 324 -21.49 -1.21 9.95
CA THR A 324 -21.86 -2.51 10.49
C THR A 324 -20.83 -3.61 10.20
N PHE A 325 -19.93 -3.40 9.24
CA PHE A 325 -18.71 -4.17 9.06
C PHE A 325 -17.90 -4.28 10.35
N PHE A 326 -17.73 -3.17 11.08
CA PHE A 326 -17.03 -3.15 12.37
C PHE A 326 -17.88 -3.68 13.53
N SER A 327 -19.21 -3.59 13.41
CA SER A 327 -20.16 -4.11 14.39
C SER A 327 -20.50 -5.60 14.18
N GLY A 328 -20.08 -6.20 13.06
CA GLY A 328 -20.10 -7.65 12.84
C GLY A 328 -19.20 -8.43 13.81
N GLY A 329 -18.33 -7.72 14.53
CA GLY A 329 -17.57 -8.21 15.69
C GLY A 329 -18.15 -7.78 17.05
N GLY A 330 -19.46 -7.49 17.13
CA GLY A 330 -20.13 -6.99 18.34
C GLY A 330 -20.56 -8.05 19.37
N THR A 331 -20.44 -9.33 19.06
CA THR A 331 -20.63 -10.44 20.03
C THR A 331 -19.59 -11.54 19.87
N ASP A 332 -18.69 -11.39 18.91
CA ASP A 332 -17.69 -12.41 18.67
C ASP A 332 -16.62 -12.33 19.77
N THR A 333 -16.75 -13.21 20.75
CA THR A 333 -15.75 -13.46 21.79
C THR A 333 -14.99 -14.77 21.52
N THR A 334 -15.21 -15.39 20.36
CA THR A 334 -14.65 -16.70 20.03
C THR A 334 -13.35 -16.47 19.28
N ALA A 335 -12.23 -16.69 19.96
CA ALA A 335 -10.94 -16.59 19.30
C ALA A 335 -10.80 -17.58 18.12
N PRO A 336 -9.99 -17.22 17.09
CA PRO A 336 -9.61 -18.16 16.05
C PRO A 336 -8.97 -19.43 16.61
N THR A 337 -9.02 -20.51 15.84
CA THR A 337 -8.28 -21.72 16.19
C THR A 337 -6.78 -21.42 16.27
N THR A 338 -6.06 -22.16 17.11
CA THR A 338 -4.60 -22.07 17.18
C THR A 338 -3.97 -22.30 15.80
N PRO A 339 -3.05 -21.43 15.33
CA PRO A 339 -2.30 -21.70 14.12
C PRO A 339 -1.47 -22.99 14.25
N GLY A 340 -1.13 -23.61 13.12
CA GLY A 340 -0.15 -24.70 13.12
C GLY A 340 1.23 -24.24 13.62
N THR A 341 2.07 -25.19 14.03
CA THR A 341 3.47 -24.92 14.36
C THR A 341 4.18 -24.30 13.14
N PRO A 342 4.80 -23.11 13.27
CA PRO A 342 5.51 -22.48 12.16
C PRO A 342 6.72 -23.31 11.74
N SER A 343 7.00 -23.32 10.45
CA SER A 343 8.21 -23.89 9.86
C SER A 343 9.04 -22.77 9.23
N SER A 344 10.35 -22.77 9.51
CA SER A 344 11.28 -21.78 8.98
C SER A 344 11.97 -22.28 7.71
N SER A 345 12.12 -21.40 6.73
CA SER A 345 12.87 -21.62 5.50
C SER A 345 13.55 -20.32 5.05
N GLY A 346 14.47 -20.41 4.08
CA GLY A 346 15.13 -19.21 3.54
C GLY A 346 15.85 -18.37 4.59
N VAL A 347 16.40 -19.00 5.63
CA VAL A 347 17.07 -18.31 6.74
C VAL A 347 18.34 -17.64 6.23
N THR A 348 18.46 -16.34 6.46
CA THR A 348 19.61 -15.49 6.13
C THR A 348 20.21 -14.92 7.41
N SER A 349 21.16 -14.00 7.29
CA SER A 349 21.76 -13.32 8.44
C SER A 349 20.80 -12.31 9.08
N THR A 350 19.80 -11.81 8.34
CA THR A 350 18.89 -10.76 8.81
C THR A 350 17.42 -11.07 8.55
N GLY A 351 17.07 -12.31 8.19
CA GLY A 351 15.70 -12.68 7.89
C GLY A 351 15.45 -14.16 7.79
N ALA A 352 14.17 -14.54 7.74
CA ALA A 352 13.70 -15.90 7.56
C ALA A 352 12.25 -15.89 7.07
N THR A 353 11.88 -16.85 6.23
CA THR A 353 10.48 -17.08 5.86
C THR A 353 9.85 -18.08 6.81
N LEU A 354 8.71 -17.73 7.39
CA LEU A 354 7.91 -18.61 8.23
C LEU A 354 6.60 -18.95 7.53
N THR A 355 6.21 -20.23 7.55
CA THR A 355 4.91 -20.72 7.05
C THR A 355 4.26 -21.64 8.10
N TRP A 356 2.93 -21.64 8.19
CA TRP A 356 2.18 -22.48 9.13
C TRP A 356 0.87 -22.98 8.53
N ALA A 357 0.22 -23.94 9.19
CA ALA A 357 -1.16 -24.30 8.86
C ALA A 357 -2.11 -23.18 9.31
N ALA A 358 -3.01 -22.77 8.43
CA ALA A 358 -3.92 -21.66 8.68
C ALA A 358 -4.94 -21.97 9.79
N SER A 359 -5.27 -20.95 10.57
CA SER A 359 -6.39 -20.96 11.50
C SER A 359 -7.72 -20.81 10.77
N THR A 360 -8.79 -21.27 11.41
CA THR A 360 -10.17 -20.90 11.05
C THR A 360 -10.76 -20.03 12.15
N ASP A 361 -11.70 -19.17 11.78
CA ASP A 361 -12.55 -18.48 12.73
C ASP A 361 -14.00 -18.99 12.59
N ALA A 362 -14.64 -19.24 13.72
CA ALA A 362 -16.05 -19.65 13.80
C ALA A 362 -16.91 -18.62 14.54
N GLY A 363 -16.30 -17.55 15.06
CA GLY A 363 -16.95 -16.51 15.84
C GLY A 363 -17.76 -15.52 15.00
N GLY A 364 -17.50 -15.48 13.69
CA GLY A 364 -18.28 -14.72 12.70
C GLY A 364 -17.65 -13.39 12.32
N SER A 365 -16.60 -12.97 13.02
CA SER A 365 -15.79 -11.80 12.61
C SER A 365 -14.71 -12.15 11.57
N GLY A 366 -14.49 -13.44 11.31
CA GLY A 366 -13.57 -13.94 10.29
C GLY A 366 -12.10 -13.76 10.69
N LEU A 367 -11.23 -14.58 10.10
CA LEU A 367 -9.80 -14.47 10.35
C LEU A 367 -9.24 -13.16 9.76
N ALA A 368 -8.65 -12.29 10.59
CA ALA A 368 -8.08 -11.02 10.17
C ALA A 368 -6.57 -11.08 9.92
N GLY A 369 -5.86 -12.05 10.49
CA GLY A 369 -4.44 -12.27 10.23
C GLY A 369 -3.72 -12.99 11.37
N TYR A 370 -2.40 -12.84 11.40
CA TYR A 370 -1.48 -13.51 12.31
C TYR A 370 -0.39 -12.54 12.78
N ASP A 371 0.05 -12.75 14.01
CA ASP A 371 1.15 -12.05 14.65
C ASP A 371 2.23 -13.06 15.07
N VAL A 372 3.48 -12.80 14.68
CA VAL A 372 4.63 -13.66 14.99
C VAL A 372 5.45 -13.03 16.10
N TYR A 373 5.64 -13.77 17.18
CA TYR A 373 6.36 -13.32 18.36
C TYR A 373 7.65 -14.11 18.55
N ARG A 374 8.67 -13.45 19.12
CA ARG A 374 9.85 -14.13 19.65
C ARG A 374 9.57 -14.51 21.11
N GLU A 375 9.76 -15.77 21.46
CA GLU A 375 9.68 -16.23 22.84
C GLU A 375 10.94 -15.77 23.60
N GLN A 376 10.76 -14.91 24.60
CA GLN A 376 11.83 -14.44 25.50
C GLN A 376 11.38 -14.41 26.98
N GLY A 377 10.24 -15.01 27.31
CA GLY A 377 9.80 -15.23 28.69
C GLY A 377 8.85 -14.14 29.17
N SER A 378 9.31 -13.18 29.99
CA SER A 378 8.42 -12.15 30.57
C SER A 378 7.90 -11.13 29.56
N THR A 379 8.59 -10.99 28.42
CA THR A 379 8.19 -10.11 27.32
C THR A 379 8.50 -10.80 26.01
N ASP A 380 7.48 -11.06 25.19
CA ASP A 380 7.65 -11.66 23.87
C ASP A 380 7.46 -10.57 22.81
N PRO A 381 8.55 -10.06 22.18
CA PRO A 381 8.43 -8.99 21.20
C PRO A 381 7.81 -9.51 19.90
N LEU A 382 6.94 -8.67 19.32
CA LEU A 382 6.38 -8.89 17.98
C LEU A 382 7.49 -8.72 16.93
N LEU A 383 7.70 -9.75 16.11
CA LEU A 383 8.65 -9.73 14.99
C LEU A 383 7.99 -9.30 13.67
N GLY A 384 6.67 -9.49 13.53
CA GLY A 384 5.91 -9.06 12.37
C GLY A 384 4.48 -9.63 12.33
N SER A 385 3.67 -9.12 11.41
CA SER A 385 2.28 -9.53 11.21
C SER A 385 2.00 -9.87 9.74
N SER A 386 1.05 -10.77 9.49
CA SER A 386 0.63 -11.17 8.13
C SER A 386 -0.87 -11.40 8.05
N THR A 387 -1.49 -11.16 6.90
CA THR A 387 -2.90 -11.52 6.63
C THR A 387 -3.03 -12.95 6.09
N THR A 388 -1.91 -13.61 5.78
CA THR A 388 -1.85 -14.98 5.26
C THR A 388 -1.07 -15.88 6.22
N ASN A 389 -1.07 -17.19 5.98
CA ASN A 389 -0.35 -18.18 6.79
C ASN A 389 1.17 -18.25 6.52
N SER A 390 1.75 -17.13 6.09
CA SER A 390 3.16 -16.98 5.75
C SER A 390 3.65 -15.56 6.02
N ILE A 391 4.92 -15.41 6.44
CA ILE A 391 5.56 -14.10 6.57
C ILE A 391 7.06 -14.21 6.25
N ASN A 392 7.62 -13.16 5.63
CA ASN A 392 9.07 -12.99 5.49
C ASN A 392 9.55 -12.01 6.57
N LEU A 393 10.22 -12.54 7.60
CA LEU A 393 10.82 -11.75 8.65
C LEU A 393 12.10 -11.09 8.14
N THR A 394 12.27 -9.81 8.46
CA THR A 394 13.46 -9.02 8.14
C THR A 394 13.95 -8.30 9.40
N GLY A 395 15.14 -7.70 9.36
CA GLY A 395 15.70 -6.97 10.50
C GLY A 395 16.18 -7.85 11.67
N LEU A 396 16.38 -9.15 11.44
CA LEU A 396 16.90 -10.06 12.45
C LEU A 396 18.40 -9.81 12.69
N THR A 397 18.88 -10.16 13.88
CA THR A 397 20.30 -10.07 14.25
C THR A 397 21.04 -11.29 13.69
N PRO A 398 22.22 -11.14 13.06
CA PRO A 398 23.01 -12.27 12.59
C PRO A 398 23.52 -13.19 13.70
N ALA A 399 23.82 -14.45 13.35
CA ALA A 399 24.29 -15.49 14.28
C ALA A 399 23.46 -15.62 15.56
N THR A 400 22.16 -15.32 15.48
CA THR A 400 21.26 -15.24 16.64
C THR A 400 20.18 -16.29 16.54
N GLN A 401 19.95 -17.01 17.63
CA GLN A 401 18.85 -17.96 17.74
C GLN A 401 17.54 -17.22 18.00
N TYR A 402 16.52 -17.61 17.24
CA TYR A 402 15.14 -17.16 17.35
C TYR A 402 14.26 -18.37 17.63
N GLN A 403 13.62 -18.36 18.80
CA GLN A 403 12.48 -19.21 19.12
C GLN A 403 11.22 -18.37 18.89
N VAL A 404 10.32 -18.82 18.04
CA VAL A 404 9.15 -18.04 17.61
C VAL A 404 7.87 -18.86 17.66
N TYR A 405 6.75 -18.18 17.92
CA TYR A 405 5.41 -18.74 17.83
C TYR A 405 4.47 -17.76 17.10
N VAL A 406 3.29 -18.24 16.70
CA VAL A 406 2.30 -17.46 15.96
C VAL A 406 0.98 -17.44 16.73
N ARG A 407 0.29 -16.28 16.72
CA ARG A 407 -1.11 -16.17 17.12
C ARG A 407 -1.94 -15.71 15.94
N ALA A 408 -3.14 -16.26 15.80
CA ALA A 408 -4.15 -15.73 14.89
C ALA A 408 -4.97 -14.64 15.58
N ARG A 409 -5.50 -13.71 14.80
CA ARG A 409 -6.45 -12.67 15.23
C ARG A 409 -7.62 -12.60 14.29
N ASP A 410 -8.80 -12.35 14.83
CA ASP A 410 -10.03 -12.17 14.05
C ASP A 410 -10.38 -10.68 13.85
N GLY A 411 -11.50 -10.43 13.15
CA GLY A 411 -12.05 -9.10 12.95
C GLY A 411 -12.61 -8.43 14.21
N ALA A 412 -12.83 -9.19 15.28
CA ALA A 412 -13.27 -8.72 16.60
C ALA A 412 -12.10 -8.49 17.58
N SER A 413 -10.85 -8.67 17.13
CA SER A 413 -9.62 -8.57 17.92
C SER A 413 -9.45 -9.65 19.01
N ASN A 414 -10.17 -10.77 18.92
CA ASN A 414 -9.82 -11.93 19.74
C ASN A 414 -8.53 -12.55 19.21
N GLN A 415 -7.64 -12.94 20.12
CA GLN A 415 -6.42 -13.66 19.78
C GLN A 415 -6.57 -15.14 20.10
N SER A 416 -6.11 -16.00 19.19
CA SER A 416 -5.96 -17.42 19.47
C SER A 416 -4.97 -17.65 20.60
N THR A 417 -4.98 -18.87 21.15
CA THR A 417 -3.82 -19.37 21.88
C THR A 417 -2.59 -19.38 20.97
N ALA A 418 -1.39 -19.30 21.56
CA ALA A 418 -0.14 -19.40 20.82
C ALA A 418 0.01 -20.79 20.20
N SER A 419 0.54 -20.84 18.97
CA SER A 419 1.01 -22.10 18.39
C SER A 419 2.22 -22.64 19.17
N ALA A 420 2.60 -23.90 18.91
CA ALA A 420 3.86 -24.41 19.40
C ALA A 420 5.04 -23.65 18.78
N THR A 421 6.16 -23.57 19.49
CA THR A 421 7.31 -22.79 19.06
C THR A 421 8.14 -23.52 18.02
N THR A 422 8.77 -22.76 17.12
CA THR A 422 9.84 -23.25 16.23
C THR A 422 11.13 -22.50 16.50
N THR A 423 12.27 -23.15 16.30
CA THR A 423 13.59 -22.54 16.52
C THR A 423 14.38 -22.52 15.22
N PHE A 424 14.98 -21.38 14.91
CA PHE A 424 15.98 -21.26 13.86
C PHE A 424 17.10 -20.32 14.31
N THR A 425 18.26 -20.42 13.67
CA THR A 425 19.40 -19.55 13.93
C THR A 425 19.74 -18.81 12.64
N THR A 426 19.73 -17.48 12.69
CA THR A 426 20.17 -16.66 11.54
C THR A 426 21.63 -16.98 11.21
N THR A 427 21.97 -16.92 9.93
CA THR A 427 23.35 -17.18 9.52
C THR A 427 24.28 -16.09 10.08
N SER A 428 25.59 -16.37 10.14
CA SER A 428 26.56 -15.33 10.48
C SER A 428 26.44 -14.14 9.54
N GLY A 429 26.64 -12.93 10.08
CA GLY A 429 26.64 -11.69 9.33
C GLY A 429 27.87 -11.64 8.44
N GLY A 430 27.77 -12.29 7.29
CA GLY A 430 28.84 -12.49 6.32
C GLY A 430 28.39 -13.50 5.26
N GLY A 431 28.07 -12.99 4.07
CA GLY A 431 28.14 -13.77 2.84
C GLY A 431 26.90 -14.57 2.39
N ASN A 432 25.79 -13.89 2.04
CA ASN A 432 25.11 -14.21 0.77
C ASN A 432 25.56 -13.25 -0.34
N GLY A 433 26.76 -12.68 -0.17
CA GLY A 433 27.45 -11.94 -1.21
C GLY A 433 27.91 -12.95 -2.25
N GLY A 434 27.29 -12.94 -3.43
CA GLY A 434 27.93 -13.56 -4.58
C GLY A 434 29.29 -12.89 -4.78
N CYS A 435 30.32 -13.68 -5.06
CA CYS A 435 31.59 -13.16 -5.53
C CYS A 435 31.97 -13.89 -6.80
N THR A 436 32.51 -13.15 -7.77
CA THR A 436 33.14 -13.72 -8.96
C THR A 436 34.58 -13.21 -9.06
N ALA A 437 35.43 -14.01 -9.70
CA ALA A 437 36.82 -13.63 -9.97
C ALA A 437 37.16 -13.91 -11.44
N ALA A 438 37.87 -12.97 -12.07
CA ALA A 438 38.33 -13.09 -13.44
C ALA A 438 39.74 -12.54 -13.58
N GLY A 439 40.66 -13.34 -14.11
CA GLY A 439 42.07 -12.97 -14.32
C GLY A 439 42.40 -12.67 -15.78
N THR A 440 43.17 -11.61 -16.02
CA THR A 440 43.72 -11.26 -17.33
C THR A 440 45.20 -11.60 -17.40
N VAL A 441 45.62 -12.37 -18.41
CA VAL A 441 47.05 -12.58 -18.69
C VAL A 441 47.63 -11.30 -19.27
N GLN A 442 48.47 -10.60 -18.51
CA GLN A 442 49.04 -9.31 -18.91
C GLN A 442 50.26 -9.50 -19.82
N SER A 443 51.14 -10.45 -19.49
CA SER A 443 52.36 -10.72 -20.24
C SER A 443 52.78 -12.19 -20.11
N GLN A 444 53.47 -12.71 -21.11
CA GLN A 444 53.96 -14.09 -21.13
C GLN A 444 55.29 -14.20 -21.89
N TRP A 445 56.17 -15.09 -21.44
CA TRP A 445 57.47 -15.38 -22.05
C TRP A 445 57.79 -16.88 -21.92
N GLY A 446 58.91 -17.33 -22.48
CA GLY A 446 59.25 -18.75 -22.52
C GLY A 446 59.17 -19.47 -21.17
N GLY A 447 59.60 -18.80 -20.09
CA GLY A 447 59.68 -19.37 -18.74
C GLY A 447 58.59 -18.93 -17.75
N GLY A 448 57.61 -18.11 -18.16
CA GLY A 448 56.58 -17.63 -17.23
C GLY A 448 55.50 -16.73 -17.83
N TYR A 449 54.56 -16.32 -16.97
CA TYR A 449 53.55 -15.32 -17.30
C TYR A 449 53.09 -14.55 -16.05
N VAL A 450 52.49 -13.39 -16.28
CA VAL A 450 51.84 -12.54 -15.27
C VAL A 450 50.35 -12.49 -15.52
N VAL A 451 49.55 -12.69 -14.46
CA VAL A 451 48.10 -12.45 -14.45
C VAL A 451 47.83 -11.21 -13.62
N GLN A 452 47.30 -10.17 -14.27
CA GLN A 452 46.97 -8.88 -13.67
C GLN A 452 45.97 -8.10 -14.56
N PRO A 453 44.88 -7.57 -13.99
CA PRO A 453 44.34 -7.90 -12.67
C PRO A 453 43.69 -9.29 -12.66
N VAL A 454 43.63 -9.91 -11.48
CA VAL A 454 42.52 -10.77 -11.08
C VAL A 454 41.49 -9.88 -10.40
N THR A 455 40.42 -9.57 -11.11
CA THR A 455 39.33 -8.73 -10.61
C THR A 455 38.39 -9.59 -9.80
N VAL A 456 38.14 -9.18 -8.55
CA VAL A 456 37.20 -9.77 -7.62
C VAL A 456 35.99 -8.84 -7.55
N THR A 457 34.81 -9.32 -7.94
CA THR A 457 33.58 -8.53 -7.99
C THR A 457 32.59 -9.04 -6.97
N ASN A 458 32.06 -8.13 -6.15
CA ASN A 458 30.93 -8.42 -5.27
C ASN A 458 29.64 -8.38 -6.10
N THR A 459 29.09 -9.56 -6.40
CA THR A 459 27.82 -9.72 -7.10
C THR A 459 26.62 -9.79 -6.15
N GLY A 460 26.85 -9.63 -4.85
CA GLY A 460 25.80 -9.50 -3.83
C GLY A 460 25.15 -8.12 -3.77
N THR A 461 24.06 -8.05 -3.02
CA THR A 461 23.29 -6.81 -2.75
C THR A 461 23.78 -6.04 -1.51
N SER A 462 24.80 -6.53 -0.82
CA SER A 462 25.43 -5.90 0.36
C SER A 462 26.95 -5.94 0.25
N GLY A 463 27.64 -5.04 0.95
CA GLY A 463 29.11 -5.03 0.97
C GLY A 463 29.68 -6.30 1.63
N ILE A 464 30.79 -6.80 1.09
CA ILE A 464 31.58 -7.91 1.66
C ILE A 464 32.80 -7.35 2.40
N THR A 465 33.29 -8.09 3.40
CA THR A 465 34.43 -7.67 4.24
C THR A 465 35.70 -8.50 4.00
N GLY A 466 35.54 -9.62 3.30
CA GLY A 466 36.65 -10.40 2.78
C GLY A 466 36.25 -11.20 1.55
N TRP A 467 37.27 -11.71 0.87
CA TRP A 467 37.11 -12.57 -0.28
C TRP A 467 38.22 -13.62 -0.32
N THR A 468 37.88 -14.79 -0.86
CA THR A 468 38.80 -15.91 -1.08
C THR A 468 38.64 -16.38 -2.51
N VAL A 469 39.73 -16.36 -3.30
CA VAL A 469 39.77 -16.85 -4.66
C VAL A 469 40.61 -18.12 -4.74
N THR A 470 40.05 -19.19 -5.28
CA THR A 470 40.74 -20.47 -5.52
C THR A 470 40.86 -20.73 -7.01
N PHE A 471 42.03 -21.16 -7.46
CA PHE A 471 42.30 -21.55 -8.84
C PHE A 471 43.38 -22.64 -8.93
N THR A 472 43.45 -23.31 -10.07
CA THR A 472 44.42 -24.40 -10.31
C THR A 472 45.43 -23.99 -11.38
N LEU A 473 46.71 -24.10 -11.06
CA LEU A 473 47.80 -23.90 -12.02
C LEU A 473 47.91 -25.11 -12.97
N PRO A 474 48.19 -24.92 -14.28
CA PRO A 474 48.46 -26.03 -15.19
C PRO A 474 49.62 -26.91 -14.71
N ALA A 475 49.62 -28.20 -15.03
CA ALA A 475 50.64 -29.13 -14.53
C ALA A 475 52.08 -28.66 -14.84
N GLY A 476 52.94 -28.68 -13.82
CA GLY A 476 54.35 -28.24 -13.92
C GLY A 476 54.56 -26.73 -13.78
N HIS A 477 53.49 -25.94 -13.60
CA HIS A 477 53.58 -24.51 -13.32
C HIS A 477 53.67 -24.25 -11.82
N THR A 478 54.46 -23.27 -11.42
CA THR A 478 54.65 -22.90 -10.01
C THR A 478 54.44 -21.40 -9.79
N LEU A 479 53.80 -21.03 -8.68
CA LEU A 479 53.63 -19.63 -8.31
C LEU A 479 54.99 -19.01 -7.95
N ALA A 480 55.35 -17.91 -8.61
CA ALA A 480 56.62 -17.22 -8.41
C ALA A 480 56.50 -15.99 -7.50
N GLY A 481 55.31 -15.37 -7.45
CA GLY A 481 55.03 -14.23 -6.58
C GLY A 481 53.58 -13.75 -6.72
N SER A 482 53.12 -12.95 -5.76
CA SER A 482 51.80 -12.33 -5.74
C SER A 482 51.83 -10.96 -5.09
N TRP A 483 50.84 -10.11 -5.39
CA TRP A 483 50.63 -8.81 -4.74
C TRP A 483 49.15 -8.57 -4.50
N ASN A 484 48.83 -7.68 -3.55
CA ASN A 484 47.46 -7.36 -3.11
C ASN A 484 46.63 -8.57 -2.62
N ALA A 485 47.27 -9.71 -2.33
CA ALA A 485 46.63 -10.90 -1.78
C ALA A 485 47.63 -11.71 -0.93
N ALA A 486 47.12 -12.34 0.12
CA ALA A 486 47.84 -13.39 0.85
C ALA A 486 47.55 -14.73 0.17
N VAL A 487 48.59 -15.44 -0.27
CA VAL A 487 48.43 -16.64 -1.11
C VAL A 487 49.03 -17.87 -0.44
N THR A 488 48.30 -18.99 -0.51
CA THR A 488 48.77 -20.32 -0.12
C THR A 488 48.63 -21.28 -1.30
N THR A 489 49.58 -22.21 -1.43
CA THR A 489 49.61 -23.19 -2.52
C THR A 489 49.69 -24.60 -1.96
N ARG A 490 48.83 -25.51 -2.44
CA ARG A 490 48.85 -26.94 -2.11
C ARG A 490 48.76 -27.75 -3.40
N GLY A 491 49.88 -28.37 -3.80
CA GLY A 491 50.00 -28.95 -5.14
C GLY A 491 49.84 -27.86 -6.20
N GLN A 492 48.96 -28.06 -7.18
CA GLN A 492 48.63 -27.06 -8.20
C GLN A 492 47.53 -26.08 -7.78
N THR A 493 46.87 -26.29 -6.64
CA THR A 493 45.77 -25.43 -6.18
C THR A 493 46.32 -24.25 -5.40
N VAL A 494 45.94 -23.04 -5.82
CA VAL A 494 46.28 -21.78 -5.21
C VAL A 494 45.04 -21.18 -4.56
N THR A 495 45.17 -20.72 -3.32
CA THR A 495 44.12 -19.98 -2.60
C THR A 495 44.66 -18.60 -2.23
N ALA A 496 44.05 -17.56 -2.79
CA ALA A 496 44.34 -16.16 -2.54
C ALA A 496 43.25 -15.55 -1.65
N ARG A 497 43.65 -14.84 -0.59
CA ARG A 497 42.75 -14.09 0.29
C ARG A 497 43.08 -12.61 0.24
N ASN A 498 42.11 -11.77 0.57
CA ASN A 498 42.31 -10.33 0.63
C ASN A 498 43.49 -9.94 1.53
N ALA A 499 44.21 -8.90 1.12
CA ALA A 499 45.09 -8.15 2.00
C ALA A 499 44.26 -7.33 3.01
N GLY A 500 44.91 -6.84 4.07
CA GLY A 500 44.22 -6.12 5.15
C GLY A 500 43.43 -4.87 4.72
N TYR A 501 43.72 -4.29 3.56
CA TYR A 501 43.11 -3.06 3.07
C TYR A 501 42.09 -3.25 1.94
N ASN A 502 41.98 -4.44 1.34
CA ASN A 502 41.15 -4.66 0.15
C ASN A 502 40.08 -5.74 0.32
N GLY A 503 39.75 -6.10 1.57
CA GLY A 503 38.65 -7.02 1.87
C GLY A 503 37.27 -6.37 1.73
N ASN A 504 37.15 -5.08 2.06
CA ASN A 504 35.89 -4.34 2.00
C ASN A 504 35.54 -3.98 0.56
N VAL A 505 34.49 -4.60 0.01
CA VAL A 505 33.99 -4.33 -1.35
C VAL A 505 32.49 -4.08 -1.28
N ALA A 506 32.04 -2.88 -1.62
CA ALA A 506 30.62 -2.51 -1.64
C ALA A 506 29.81 -3.41 -2.60
N ALA A 507 28.48 -3.45 -2.45
CA ALA A 507 27.60 -4.16 -3.38
C ALA A 507 27.82 -3.66 -4.82
N GLY A 508 28.01 -4.58 -5.78
CA GLY A 508 28.36 -4.25 -7.17
C GLY A 508 29.79 -3.70 -7.37
N GLY A 509 30.56 -3.52 -6.30
CA GLY A 509 31.93 -3.04 -6.34
C GLY A 509 32.93 -4.12 -6.75
N ASN A 510 34.18 -3.71 -7.00
CA ASN A 510 35.27 -4.62 -7.31
C ASN A 510 36.59 -4.23 -6.61
N THR A 511 37.48 -5.19 -6.51
CA THR A 511 38.89 -5.02 -6.13
C THR A 511 39.77 -5.94 -6.97
N SER A 512 41.09 -5.86 -6.85
CA SER A 512 41.99 -6.72 -7.63
C SER A 512 43.27 -7.12 -6.94
N PHE A 513 43.80 -8.27 -7.37
CA PHE A 513 45.14 -8.74 -7.04
C PHE A 513 45.85 -9.28 -8.28
N GLY A 514 47.12 -9.65 -8.17
CA GLY A 514 47.84 -10.26 -9.28
C GLY A 514 48.90 -11.24 -8.82
N PHE A 515 49.37 -12.05 -9.78
CA PHE A 515 50.38 -13.06 -9.53
C PHE A 515 51.22 -13.38 -10.75
N GLN A 516 52.43 -13.88 -10.49
CA GLN A 516 53.38 -14.36 -11.49
C GLN A 516 53.57 -15.87 -11.36
N VAL A 517 53.69 -16.54 -12.50
CA VAL A 517 53.86 -18.00 -12.59
C VAL A 517 55.12 -18.31 -13.38
N THR A 518 55.95 -19.22 -12.87
CA THR A 518 57.00 -19.89 -13.64
C THR A 518 56.44 -21.16 -14.28
N ARG A 519 56.86 -21.46 -15.51
CA ARG A 519 56.34 -22.59 -16.29
C ARG A 519 57.45 -23.34 -17.06
N PRO A 520 57.21 -24.61 -17.44
CA PRO A 520 58.10 -25.33 -18.35
C PRO A 520 58.19 -24.63 -19.72
N GLY A 521 59.38 -24.57 -20.30
CA GLY A 521 59.60 -23.96 -21.62
C GLY A 521 58.75 -24.60 -22.70
N GLY A 522 58.07 -23.79 -23.51
CA GLY A 522 57.19 -24.24 -24.60
C GLY A 522 55.75 -24.57 -24.18
N ASN A 523 55.43 -24.60 -22.88
CA ASN A 523 54.04 -24.73 -22.42
C ASN A 523 53.34 -23.37 -22.43
N THR A 524 52.26 -23.23 -23.20
CA THR A 524 51.49 -21.97 -23.32
C THR A 524 50.22 -21.94 -22.46
N ALA A 525 49.92 -22.99 -21.70
CA ALA A 525 48.72 -23.06 -20.86
C ALA A 525 48.73 -22.00 -19.74
N THR A 526 47.55 -21.49 -19.40
CA THR A 526 47.32 -20.53 -18.31
C THR A 526 46.14 -20.99 -17.45
N VAL A 527 45.87 -20.27 -16.35
CA VAL A 527 44.77 -20.59 -15.43
C VAL A 527 43.43 -20.50 -16.16
N GLY A 528 42.67 -21.60 -16.15
CA GLY A 528 41.41 -21.71 -16.90
C GLY A 528 40.17 -21.16 -16.20
N SER A 529 40.14 -21.15 -14.87
CA SER A 529 38.99 -20.66 -14.10
C SER A 529 39.38 -20.25 -12.68
N TYR A 530 38.52 -19.42 -12.09
CA TYR A 530 38.62 -18.95 -10.72
C TYR A 530 37.29 -19.22 -10.00
N THR A 531 37.36 -19.62 -8.75
CA THR A 531 36.20 -19.72 -7.85
C THR A 531 36.36 -18.68 -6.75
N CYS A 532 35.34 -17.88 -6.48
CA CYS A 532 35.37 -16.89 -5.40
C CYS A 532 34.33 -17.20 -4.32
N ALA A 533 34.72 -17.01 -3.06
CA ALA A 533 33.83 -17.01 -1.90
C ALA A 533 33.96 -15.68 -1.16
N ALA A 534 32.84 -15.03 -0.86
CA ALA A 534 32.78 -13.84 -0.02
C ALA A 534 32.70 -14.20 1.47
N SER A 535 33.16 -13.31 2.35
CA SER A 535 32.99 -13.38 3.80
C SER A 535 32.54 -12.06 4.40
#